data_AF-A0A970ST65-F1
#
_entry.id   AF-A0A970ST65-F1
#
_cell.length_a   1.000
_cell.length_b   1.000
_cell.length_c   1.000
_cell.angle_alpha   90.00
_cell.angle_beta   90.00
_cell.angle_gamma   90.00
#
_symmetry.space_group_name_H-M   'P 1'
#
loop_
_entity.id
_entity.type
_entity.pdbx_description
1 polymer ?
#
loop_
_entity_poly.entity_id
_entity_poly.type
_entity_poly.pdbx_seq_one_letter_code
_entity_poly.pdbx_strand_id
1 'polypeptide(L)'
;LKIIETGSTPKYRIAYELDNKIVNTEYNYLYNISYSEWKDTMISDLEYIGKALGGLEERLIEKHEIIGELRKITYDDGTVLYVNYGNSDITVDGLTVKATSYLRI
;
A
#
# COMPACT_ATOMS: atom_id res chain seq x y z
N LEU A 1 -2.83 -1.27 -0.02
CA LEU A 1 -3.95 -0.52 0.63
C LEU A 1 -3.60 -0.01 2.03
N LYS A 2 -3.21 -0.84 3.00
CA LYS A 2 -2.90 -0.37 4.36
C LYS A 2 -1.79 0.68 4.47
N ILE A 3 -0.80 0.59 3.59
CA ILE A 3 0.23 1.62 3.43
C ILE A 3 -0.40 2.98 3.06
N ILE A 4 -1.37 2.99 2.14
CA ILE A 4 -2.09 4.19 1.70
C ILE A 4 -2.98 4.74 2.80
N GLU A 5 -3.72 3.88 3.52
CA GLU A 5 -4.55 4.29 4.67
C GLU A 5 -3.73 5.02 5.75
N THR A 6 -2.50 4.59 5.96
CA THR A 6 -1.66 5.06 7.08
C THR A 6 -0.61 6.09 6.69
N GLY A 7 -0.51 6.48 5.41
CA GLY A 7 0.56 7.35 4.92
C GLY A 7 1.96 6.75 5.09
N SER A 8 2.08 5.42 5.17
CA SER A 8 3.36 4.74 5.42
C SER A 8 4.21 4.59 4.15
N THR A 9 5.46 4.16 4.31
CA THR A 9 6.35 3.75 3.21
C THR A 9 6.47 2.22 3.16
N PRO A 10 6.45 1.58 1.97
CA PRO A 10 6.68 0.14 1.87
C PRO A 10 8.10 -0.24 2.30
N LYS A 11 8.22 -1.44 2.90
CA LYS A 11 9.50 -2.02 3.33
C LYS A 11 9.69 -3.39 2.69
N TYR A 12 10.77 -3.55 1.93
CA TYR A 12 11.14 -4.80 1.29
C TYR A 12 12.42 -5.39 1.90
N ARG A 13 12.55 -6.72 1.81
CA ARG A 13 13.78 -7.46 2.08
C ARG A 13 14.05 -8.37 0.89
N ILE A 14 15.20 -8.21 0.26
CA ILE A 14 15.56 -8.82 -1.03
C ILE A 14 16.99 -9.38 -0.99
N ALA A 15 17.26 -10.38 -1.81
CA ALA A 15 18.58 -10.99 -2.03
C ALA A 15 18.84 -11.12 -3.54
N TYR A 16 20.07 -10.83 -3.98
CA TYR A 16 20.43 -10.89 -5.40
C TYR A 16 20.51 -12.32 -5.92
N GLU A 17 21.20 -13.19 -5.19
CA GLU A 17 21.25 -14.63 -5.42
C GLU A 17 20.99 -15.34 -4.10
N LEU A 18 20.07 -16.29 -4.15
CA LEU A 18 19.85 -17.22 -3.06
C LEU A 18 20.58 -18.51 -3.36
N ASP A 19 21.75 -18.69 -2.75
CA ASP A 19 22.46 -19.97 -2.83
C ASP A 19 21.57 -21.04 -2.19
N ASN A 20 21.34 -22.16 -2.88
CA ASN A 20 20.63 -23.32 -2.35
C ASN A 20 21.22 -23.81 -1.01
N LYS A 21 22.48 -23.47 -0.71
CA LYS A 21 23.10 -23.71 0.60
C LYS A 21 22.38 -23.00 1.76
N ILE A 22 21.69 -21.88 1.52
CA ILE A 22 20.93 -21.14 2.54
C ILE A 22 19.74 -21.95 3.06
N VAL A 23 19.17 -22.84 2.23
CA VAL A 23 18.04 -23.71 2.59
C VAL A 23 18.37 -24.61 3.79
N ASN A 24 19.63 -24.97 3.98
CA ASN A 24 20.11 -25.81 5.09
C ASN A 24 20.69 -25.00 6.26
N THR A 25 20.41 -23.71 6.34
CA THR A 25 20.86 -22.84 7.44
C THR A 25 19.67 -22.26 8.21
N GLU A 26 19.94 -21.64 9.36
CA GLU A 26 18.95 -20.84 10.13
C GLU A 26 18.29 -19.72 9.30
N TYR A 27 18.85 -19.39 8.13
CA TYR A 27 18.34 -18.38 7.20
C TYR A 27 17.36 -18.94 6.15
N ASN A 28 16.85 -20.16 6.31
CA ASN A 28 15.90 -20.77 5.38
C ASN A 28 14.60 -19.96 5.18
N TYR A 29 14.22 -19.08 6.11
CA TYR A 29 13.09 -18.17 5.95
C TYR A 29 13.31 -17.12 4.84
N LEU A 30 14.56 -16.96 4.38
CA LEU A 30 14.94 -16.13 3.25
C LEU A 30 14.85 -16.88 1.92
N TYR A 31 14.44 -18.15 1.87
CA TYR A 31 14.46 -18.92 0.60
C TYR A 31 13.63 -18.30 -0.54
N ASN A 32 12.67 -17.42 -0.21
CA ASN A 32 11.70 -16.84 -1.14
C ASN A 32 11.87 -15.31 -1.34
N ILE A 33 13.09 -14.76 -1.25
CA ILE A 33 13.35 -13.31 -1.40
C ILE A 33 14.26 -12.95 -2.58
N SER A 34 14.02 -13.54 -3.76
CA SER A 34 14.79 -13.24 -4.98
C SER A 34 14.52 -11.82 -5.51
N TYR A 35 15.56 -11.01 -5.67
CA TYR A 35 15.44 -9.66 -6.24
C TYR A 35 14.86 -9.67 -7.65
N SER A 36 15.29 -10.61 -8.50
CA SER A 36 14.83 -10.68 -9.89
C SER A 36 13.33 -10.95 -10.00
N GLU A 37 12.78 -11.73 -9.07
CA GLU A 37 11.35 -12.05 -9.03
C GLU A 37 10.52 -10.89 -8.45
N TRP A 38 11.05 -10.16 -7.47
CA TRP A 38 10.33 -9.10 -6.78
C TRP A 38 10.48 -7.71 -7.41
N LYS A 39 11.45 -7.50 -8.30
CA LYS A 39 11.77 -6.19 -8.87
C LYS A 39 10.56 -5.49 -9.49
N ASP A 40 9.85 -6.17 -10.39
CA ASP A 40 8.74 -5.55 -11.13
C ASP A 40 7.54 -5.29 -10.21
N THR A 41 7.28 -6.19 -9.25
CA THR A 41 6.27 -6.00 -8.20
C THR A 41 6.59 -4.77 -7.35
N MET A 42 7.83 -4.62 -6.88
CA MET A 42 8.23 -3.45 -6.08
C MET A 42 8.06 -2.13 -6.85
N ILE A 43 8.41 -2.10 -8.13
CA ILE A 43 8.22 -0.90 -8.97
C ILE A 43 6.72 -0.58 -9.09
N SER A 44 5.91 -1.57 -9.44
CA SER A 44 4.44 -1.42 -9.56
C SER A 44 3.81 -0.93 -8.25
N ASP A 45 4.21 -1.52 -7.12
CA ASP A 45 3.74 -1.12 -5.79
C ASP A 45 4.10 0.34 -5.48
N LEU A 46 5.36 0.73 -5.70
CA LEU A 46 5.84 2.09 -5.46
C LEU A 46 5.13 3.11 -6.35
N GLU A 47 4.88 2.80 -7.61
CA GLU A 47 4.10 3.67 -8.51
C GLU A 47 2.65 3.82 -8.05
N TYR A 48 2.01 2.71 -7.65
CA TYR A 48 0.63 2.72 -7.17
C TYR A 48 0.48 3.52 -5.87
N ILE A 49 1.42 3.35 -4.93
CA ILE A 49 1.48 4.08 -3.66
C ILE A 49 1.81 5.55 -3.91
N GLY A 50 2.77 5.85 -4.78
CA GLY A 50 3.18 7.22 -5.12
C GLY A 50 2.05 8.03 -5.74
N LYS A 51 1.21 7.43 -6.59
CA LYS A 51 -0.02 8.07 -7.11
C LYS A 51 -1.01 8.42 -5.99
N ALA A 52 -1.08 7.59 -4.95
CA ALA A 52 -2.00 7.80 -3.83
C ALA A 52 -1.48 8.86 -2.84
N LEU A 53 -0.20 8.80 -2.49
CA LEU A 53 0.39 9.56 -1.38
C LEU A 53 1.26 10.74 -1.82
N GLY A 54 1.55 10.90 -3.12
CA GLY A 54 2.46 11.94 -3.59
C GLY A 54 2.00 13.34 -3.17
N GLY A 55 2.89 14.08 -2.50
CA GLY A 55 2.63 15.41 -1.95
C GLY A 55 2.04 15.41 -0.52
N LEU A 56 1.80 14.24 0.08
CA LEU A 56 1.26 14.09 1.43
C LEU A 56 2.34 13.73 2.47
N GLU A 57 3.61 13.69 2.09
CA GLU A 57 4.71 13.17 2.93
C GLU A 57 4.90 13.95 4.23
N GLU A 58 4.63 15.25 4.22
CA GLU A 58 4.73 16.15 5.38
C GLU A 58 3.36 16.65 5.86
N ARG A 59 2.27 16.07 5.33
CA ARG A 59 0.90 16.49 5.64
C ARG A 59 0.38 15.74 6.86
N LEU A 60 -0.38 16.44 7.70
CA LEU A 60 -1.01 15.84 8.86
C LEU A 60 -2.34 15.18 8.47
N ILE A 61 -2.58 13.97 8.97
CA ILE A 61 -3.92 13.38 8.93
C ILE A 61 -4.78 14.09 9.99
N GLU A 62 -5.72 14.91 9.54
CA GLU A 62 -6.67 15.60 10.42
C GLU A 62 -7.79 14.68 10.88
N LYS A 63 -8.20 13.73 10.02
CA LYS A 63 -9.32 12.84 10.32
C LYS A 63 -9.12 11.46 9.71
N HIS A 64 -9.47 10.44 10.48
CA HIS A 64 -9.52 9.06 10.02
C HIS A 64 -10.86 8.43 10.40
N GLU A 65 -11.64 8.01 9.42
CA GLU A 65 -12.99 7.48 9.58
C GLU A 65 -13.09 6.05 9.06
N ILE A 66 -13.80 5.21 9.81
CA ILE A 66 -14.02 3.79 9.52
C ILE A 66 -15.50 3.61 9.20
N ILE A 67 -15.83 3.21 7.97
CA ILE A 67 -17.20 3.04 7.48
C ILE A 67 -17.31 1.64 6.87
N GLY A 68 -17.55 0.63 7.71
CA GLY A 68 -17.52 -0.77 7.28
C GLY A 68 -16.14 -1.15 6.69
N GLU A 69 -16.13 -1.56 5.42
CA GLU A 69 -14.89 -1.90 4.67
C GLU A 69 -14.18 -0.68 4.07
N LEU A 70 -14.77 0.51 4.18
CA LEU A 70 -14.18 1.76 3.69
C LEU A 70 -13.39 2.47 4.81
N ARG A 71 -12.26 3.07 4.45
CA ARG A 71 -11.56 4.07 5.26
C ARG A 71 -11.57 5.40 4.54
N LYS A 72 -11.85 6.48 5.24
CA LYS A 72 -11.76 7.85 4.74
C LYS A 72 -10.73 8.61 5.57
N ILE A 73 -9.69 9.09 4.92
CA ILE A 73 -8.57 9.82 5.51
C ILE A 73 -8.63 11.24 4.96
N THR A 74 -8.69 12.24 5.83
CA THR A 74 -8.63 13.66 5.44
C THR A 74 -7.33 14.25 5.96
N TYR A 75 -6.58 14.88 5.06
CA TYR A 75 -5.35 15.59 5.37
C TYR A 75 -5.61 17.08 5.57
N ASP A 76 -4.66 17.76 6.21
CA ASP A 76 -4.72 19.18 6.58
C ASP A 76 -4.80 20.16 5.40
N ASP A 77 -4.34 19.75 4.22
CA ASP A 77 -4.50 20.52 2.98
C ASP A 77 -5.85 20.31 2.29
N GLY A 78 -6.74 19.51 2.88
CA GLY A 78 -8.04 19.16 2.34
C GLY A 78 -8.05 17.95 1.42
N THR A 79 -6.90 17.33 1.12
CA THR A 79 -6.84 16.08 0.34
C THR A 79 -7.63 14.99 1.06
N VAL A 80 -8.44 14.23 0.31
CA VAL A 80 -9.20 13.09 0.86
C VAL A 80 -8.82 11.79 0.16
N LEU A 81 -8.45 10.80 0.97
CA LEU A 81 -8.20 9.44 0.52
C LEU A 81 -9.31 8.51 1.01
N TYR A 82 -9.90 7.78 0.06
CA TYR A 82 -10.81 6.69 0.33
C TYR A 82 -10.10 5.37 0.04
N VAL A 83 -10.14 4.42 0.95
CA VAL A 83 -9.58 3.07 0.78
C VAL A 83 -10.69 2.05 0.97
N ASN A 84 -10.97 1.26 -0.06
CA ASN A 84 -11.97 0.20 -0.03
C ASN A 84 -11.28 -1.16 0.14
N TYR A 85 -11.46 -1.78 1.31
CA TYR A 85 -10.97 -3.13 1.60
C TYR A 85 -11.91 -4.23 1.13
N GLY A 86 -13.12 -3.89 0.73
CA GLY A 86 -14.15 -4.82 0.33
C GLY A 86 -13.95 -5.38 -1.07
N ASN A 87 -14.66 -6.48 -1.33
CA ASN A 87 -14.65 -7.18 -2.62
C ASN A 87 -15.72 -6.66 -3.60
N SER A 88 -16.44 -5.58 -3.24
CA SER A 88 -17.39 -4.90 -4.11
C SER A 88 -17.15 -3.39 -4.12
N ASP A 89 -17.59 -2.73 -5.19
CA ASP A 89 -17.58 -1.28 -5.29
C ASP A 89 -18.42 -0.65 -4.16
N ILE A 90 -17.91 0.43 -3.56
CA ILE A 90 -18.59 1.19 -2.50
C ILE A 90 -18.87 2.59 -3.03
N THR A 91 -20.11 3.06 -2.90
CA THR A 91 -20.49 4.45 -3.18
C THR A 91 -20.58 5.24 -1.88
N VAL A 92 -19.84 6.33 -1.78
CA VAL A 92 -19.77 7.23 -0.62
C VAL A 92 -19.62 8.66 -1.12
N ASP A 93 -20.31 9.63 -0.51
CA ASP A 93 -20.23 11.04 -0.91
C ASP A 93 -20.45 11.31 -2.42
N GLY A 94 -21.27 10.48 -3.07
CA GLY A 94 -21.54 10.55 -4.51
C GLY A 94 -20.43 9.98 -5.42
N LEU A 95 -19.41 9.37 -4.83
CA LEU A 95 -18.22 8.85 -5.50
C LEU A 95 -18.19 7.33 -5.40
N THR A 96 -17.69 6.66 -6.44
CA THR A 96 -17.52 5.19 -6.44
C THR A 96 -16.06 4.83 -6.21
N VAL A 97 -15.80 4.11 -5.12
CA VAL A 97 -14.49 3.54 -4.80
C VAL A 97 -14.50 2.06 -5.19
N LYS A 98 -13.66 1.69 -6.16
CA LYS A 98 -13.59 0.32 -6.67
C LYS A 98 -13.19 -0.68 -5.58
N ALA A 99 -13.68 -1.91 -5.70
CA ALA A 99 -13.29 -3.02 -4.83
C ALA A 99 -11.76 -3.14 -4.72
N THR A 100 -11.24 -3.40 -3.52
CA THR A 100 -9.80 -3.60 -3.26
C THR A 100 -8.89 -2.48 -3.81
N SER A 101 -9.37 -1.23 -3.79
CA SER A 101 -8.66 -0.09 -4.37
C SER A 101 -8.74 1.16 -3.49
N TYR A 102 -8.18 2.26 -3.95
CA TYR A 102 -8.35 3.60 -3.37
C TYR A 102 -8.92 4.59 -4.38
N LEU A 103 -9.40 5.72 -3.86
CA LEU A 103 -9.72 6.92 -4.62
C LEU A 103 -9.16 8.13 -3.87
N ARG A 104 -8.42 8.99 -4.57
CA ARG A 104 -7.87 10.25 -4.04
C ARG A 104 -8.61 11.43 -4.68
N ILE A 105 -8.92 12.44 -3.88
CA ILE A 105 -9.59 13.68 -4.30
C ILE A 105 -8.85 14.88 -3.73
#